data_AF-A0A7S0ZYA0-F1
#
_entry.id   AF-A0A7S0ZYA0-F1
#
_cell.length_a   1.000
_cell.length_b   1.000
_cell.length_c   1.000
_cell.angle_alpha   90.00
_cell.angle_beta   90.00
_cell.angle_gamma   90.00
#
_symmetry.space_group_name_H-M   'P 1'
#
loop_
_entity.id
_entity.type
_entity.pdbx_description
1 polymer ?
#
loop_
_entity_poly.entity_id
_entity_poly.type
_entity_poly.pdbx_seq_one_letter_code
_entity_poly.pdbx_strand_id
1 'polypeptide(L)'
;MGADEVSKQEGAIRVVVQRSLKARLLVDAVADTWVEIGRGLVLYLSFAEGADRLMLRSAAKSLLTAPLSTSSQWTADHTDAESVIALCRKGEAQGVLIVPQASLVSKLEPGDKIVKYHRQCAKALAEELFQGFDQAIRDVARELLGETQKHDPAAYKELKAKRAAAASISPSEFFRVGEYESKYSLFDDRGVPTHDAEGEELPKSAKKKLEKAYQGQVKKFEKAQAVPSANVEESAGTLVAAAVEVADECPEGDRWCLAEGACLPEIISGTFGGRQGFELTSAGPLTHCFAF
;
A
#
# COMPACT_ATOMS: atom_id res chain seq x y z
N MET A 1 25.18 -29.02 -9.08
CA MET A 1 24.66 -27.92 -9.92
C MET A 1 23.31 -27.54 -9.34
N GLY A 2 23.24 -26.77 -8.26
CA GLY A 2 23.71 -25.39 -8.18
C GLY A 2 22.59 -24.47 -8.62
N ALA A 3 21.42 -24.58 -7.98
CA ALA A 3 20.35 -23.61 -8.14
C ALA A 3 20.72 -22.41 -7.26
N ASP A 4 21.29 -21.39 -7.89
CA ASP A 4 21.33 -20.03 -7.34
C ASP A 4 19.88 -19.56 -7.18
N GLU A 5 19.29 -19.87 -6.01
CA GLU A 5 18.16 -19.12 -5.49
C GLU A 5 18.68 -17.70 -5.24
N VAL A 6 18.30 -16.79 -6.13
CA VAL A 6 18.23 -15.36 -5.84
C VAL A 6 17.43 -15.24 -4.54
N SER A 7 18.12 -15.07 -3.42
CA SER A 7 17.55 -14.83 -2.11
C SER A 7 16.83 -13.49 -2.15
N LYS A 8 15.60 -13.51 -2.64
CA LYS A 8 14.65 -12.42 -2.53
C LYS A 8 14.57 -12.16 -1.03
N GLN A 9 15.08 -11.01 -0.57
CA GLN A 9 14.93 -10.61 0.83
C GLN A 9 13.44 -10.60 1.14
N GLU A 10 12.95 -11.67 1.77
CA GLU A 10 11.57 -11.75 2.22
C GLU A 10 11.46 -10.78 3.40
N GLY A 11 10.55 -9.81 3.27
CA GLY A 11 10.29 -8.82 4.31
C GLY A 11 9.99 -9.48 5.65
N ALA A 12 10.49 -8.86 6.72
CA ALA A 12 10.37 -9.37 8.08
C ALA A 12 8.99 -9.10 8.69
N ILE A 13 8.19 -8.20 8.12
CA ILE A 13 6.78 -8.01 8.48
C ILE A 13 5.92 -8.45 7.30
N ARG A 14 5.09 -9.47 7.51
CA ARG A 14 4.11 -9.93 6.53
C ARG A 14 2.73 -9.44 6.91
N VAL A 15 2.05 -8.81 5.97
CA VAL A 15 0.71 -8.26 6.17
C VAL A 15 -0.21 -8.75 5.06
N VAL A 16 -1.29 -9.42 5.41
CA VAL A 16 -2.40 -9.63 4.48
C VAL A 16 -3.47 -8.60 4.79
N VAL A 17 -3.85 -7.83 3.77
CA VAL A 17 -4.88 -6.80 3.86
C VAL A 17 -6.10 -7.28 3.11
N GLN A 18 -7.24 -7.30 3.78
CA GLN A 18 -8.52 -7.64 3.17
C GLN A 18 -9.51 -6.50 3.39
N ARG A 19 -10.24 -6.14 2.33
CA ARG A 19 -11.25 -5.09 2.39
C ARG A 19 -12.56 -5.63 2.97
N SER A 20 -13.09 -4.96 4.00
CA SER A 20 -14.31 -5.33 4.71
C SER A 20 -15.41 -4.28 4.57
N LEU A 21 -16.66 -4.74 4.48
CA LEU A 21 -17.84 -3.91 4.76
C LEU A 21 -18.16 -3.90 6.26
N LYS A 22 -17.89 -5.02 6.92
CA LYS A 22 -18.07 -5.24 8.35
C LYS A 22 -17.20 -6.42 8.78
N ALA A 23 -16.52 -6.33 9.91
CA ALA A 23 -15.75 -7.44 10.46
C ALA A 23 -15.91 -7.50 11.98
N ARG A 24 -16.01 -8.71 12.53
CA ARG A 24 -16.12 -8.97 13.97
C ARG A 24 -15.02 -9.91 14.42
N LEU A 25 -14.44 -9.61 15.56
CA LEU A 25 -13.37 -10.41 16.17
C LEU A 25 -13.74 -10.73 17.61
N LEU A 26 -13.64 -12.01 17.98
CA LEU A 26 -13.77 -12.45 19.36
C LEU A 26 -12.48 -12.11 20.11
N VAL A 27 -12.58 -11.22 21.10
CA VAL A 27 -11.44 -10.80 21.92
C VAL A 27 -11.32 -11.60 23.21
N ASP A 28 -12.45 -12.00 23.79
CA ASP A 28 -12.53 -12.84 24.98
C ASP A 28 -13.48 -14.01 24.72
N ALA A 29 -12.89 -15.21 24.61
CA ALA A 29 -13.65 -16.43 24.37
C ALA A 29 -14.41 -16.93 25.62
N VAL A 30 -14.02 -16.52 26.82
CA VAL A 30 -14.69 -16.90 28.07
C VAL A 30 -15.92 -16.03 28.28
N ALA A 31 -15.79 -14.72 28.06
CA ALA A 31 -16.88 -13.75 28.19
C ALA A 31 -17.73 -13.60 26.91
N ASP A 32 -17.44 -14.37 25.85
CA ASP A 32 -18.04 -14.24 24.51
C ASP A 32 -18.09 -12.78 24.02
N THR A 33 -16.99 -12.04 24.24
CA THR A 33 -16.93 -10.62 23.92
C THR A 33 -16.38 -10.41 22.52
N TRP A 34 -17.18 -9.75 21.70
CA TRP A 34 -16.87 -9.43 20.30
C TRP A 34 -16.64 -7.94 20.13
N VAL A 35 -15.60 -7.60 19.37
CA VAL A 35 -15.39 -6.26 18.83
C VAL A 35 -15.79 -6.25 17.36
N GLU A 36 -16.27 -5.11 16.87
CA GLU A 36 -16.75 -4.95 15.51
C GLU A 36 -16.13 -3.70 14.89
N ILE A 37 -15.76 -3.80 13.62
CA ILE A 37 -15.50 -2.63 12.77
C ILE A 37 -16.52 -2.59 11.63
N GLY A 38 -16.83 -1.39 11.18
CA GLY A 38 -17.61 -1.15 9.96
C GLY A 38 -16.78 -1.35 8.69
N ARG A 39 -17.03 -0.48 7.71
CA ARG A 39 -16.31 -0.48 6.43
C ARG A 39 -14.85 -0.12 6.63
N GLY A 40 -13.95 -0.87 6.02
CA GLY A 40 -12.54 -0.53 5.99
C GLY A 40 -11.64 -1.73 5.70
N LEU A 41 -10.60 -1.92 6.51
CA LEU A 41 -9.54 -2.90 6.27
C LEU A 41 -9.36 -3.86 7.45
N VAL A 42 -9.16 -5.14 7.14
CA VAL A 42 -8.66 -6.15 8.07
C VAL A 42 -7.20 -6.43 7.73
N LEU A 43 -6.32 -6.25 8.73
CA LEU A 43 -4.88 -6.43 8.64
C LEU A 43 -4.48 -7.68 9.42
N TYR A 44 -4.14 -8.75 8.72
CA TYR A 44 -3.51 -9.92 9.33
C TYR A 44 -2.00 -9.72 9.39
N LEU A 45 -1.45 -9.65 10.59
CA LEU A 45 -0.03 -9.35 10.83
C LEU A 45 0.75 -10.58 11.25
N SER A 46 1.94 -10.74 10.68
CA SER A 46 2.93 -11.70 11.14
C SER A 46 4.33 -11.12 11.12
N PHE A 47 5.14 -11.53 12.08
CA PHE A 47 6.53 -11.13 12.22
C PHE A 47 7.43 -12.34 11.98
N ALA A 48 8.36 -12.19 11.04
CA ALA A 48 9.43 -13.14 10.82
C ALA A 48 10.66 -12.80 11.68
N GLU A 49 11.61 -13.71 11.75
CA GLU A 49 12.92 -13.42 12.30
C GLU A 49 13.58 -12.23 11.59
N GLY A 50 14.13 -11.30 12.38
CA GLY A 50 14.71 -10.05 11.89
C GLY A 50 13.75 -8.85 11.85
N ALA A 51 12.52 -9.00 12.31
CA ALA A 51 11.59 -7.88 12.45
C ALA A 51 12.06 -6.91 13.54
N ASP A 52 12.10 -5.62 13.21
CA ASP A 52 12.57 -4.55 14.10
C ASP A 52 11.53 -3.43 14.25
N ARG A 53 11.55 -2.77 15.40
CA ARG A 53 10.65 -1.67 15.78
C ARG A 53 10.72 -0.49 14.84
N LEU A 54 11.88 -0.25 14.24
CA LEU A 54 12.10 0.83 13.28
C LEU A 54 11.21 0.71 12.03
N MET A 55 10.85 -0.52 11.64
CA MET A 55 10.05 -0.77 10.44
C MET A 55 8.55 -0.62 10.70
N LEU A 56 8.09 -0.70 11.95
CA LEU A 56 6.67 -0.68 12.32
C LEU A 56 5.99 0.62 11.88
N ARG A 57 6.63 1.76 12.14
CA ARG A 57 6.08 3.09 11.76
C ARG A 57 6.00 3.25 10.24
N SER A 58 7.01 2.78 9.51
CA SER A 58 7.03 2.84 8.05
C SER A 58 5.96 1.94 7.42
N ALA A 59 5.80 0.71 7.94
CA ALA A 59 4.76 -0.22 7.53
C ALA A 59 3.36 0.33 7.82
N ALA A 60 3.12 0.86 9.03
CA ALA A 60 1.86 1.48 9.41
C ALA A 60 1.51 2.68 8.51
N LYS A 61 2.47 3.57 8.24
CA LYS A 61 2.31 4.69 7.30
C LYS A 61 1.95 4.20 5.90
N SER A 62 2.64 3.16 5.41
CA SER A 62 2.37 2.58 4.09
C SER A 62 0.96 2.00 4.01
N LEU A 63 0.51 1.27 5.04
CA LEU A 63 -0.83 0.66 5.07
C LEU A 63 -1.96 1.70 5.15
N LEU A 64 -1.77 2.78 5.91
CA LEU A 64 -2.76 3.85 6.04
C LEU A 64 -2.85 4.76 4.81
N THR A 65 -1.75 4.91 4.06
CA THR A 65 -1.67 5.80 2.88
C THR A 65 -1.83 5.06 1.55
N ALA A 66 -1.75 3.74 1.52
CA ALA A 66 -1.98 2.95 0.32
C ALA A 66 -3.46 2.98 -0.10
N PRO A 67 -3.76 3.02 -1.42
CA PRO A 67 -5.12 2.99 -1.93
C PRO A 67 -5.70 1.56 -1.84
N LEU A 68 -6.16 1.19 -0.65
CA LEU A 68 -6.67 -0.15 -0.34
C LEU A 68 -8.13 -0.14 0.12
N SER A 69 -8.66 1.03 0.51
CA SER A 69 -10.04 1.19 0.93
C SER A 69 -10.88 1.84 -0.16
N THR A 70 -12.19 1.93 0.04
CA THR A 70 -13.13 2.54 -0.90
C THR A 70 -14.23 3.29 -0.18
N SER A 71 -14.67 4.38 -0.79
CA SER A 71 -15.86 5.13 -0.37
C SER A 71 -17.11 4.23 -0.37
N SER A 72 -18.13 4.69 0.34
CA SER A 72 -19.49 4.13 0.30
C SER A 72 -20.18 4.31 -1.06
N GLN A 73 -19.78 5.32 -1.83
CA GLN A 73 -20.30 5.62 -3.18
C GLN A 73 -19.50 4.82 -4.21
N TRP A 74 -19.75 3.51 -4.27
CA TRP A 74 -19.02 2.64 -5.18
C TRP A 74 -19.51 2.82 -6.63
N THR A 75 -18.64 3.35 -7.50
CA THR A 75 -18.79 3.22 -8.95
C THR A 75 -18.04 1.96 -9.41
N ALA A 76 -18.59 1.24 -10.39
CA ALA A 76 -18.16 -0.13 -10.73
C ALA A 76 -16.73 -0.24 -11.30
N ASP A 77 -16.02 0.87 -11.44
CA ASP A 77 -14.71 0.94 -12.07
C ASP A 77 -13.59 0.67 -11.06
N HIS A 78 -12.61 -0.12 -11.48
CA HIS A 78 -11.53 -0.65 -10.65
C HIS A 78 -10.50 0.41 -10.19
N THR A 79 -10.84 1.69 -10.26
CA THR A 79 -9.99 2.86 -10.00
C THR A 79 -10.34 3.63 -8.74
N ASP A 80 -11.38 3.22 -8.01
CA ASP A 80 -11.93 4.00 -6.89
C ASP A 80 -11.26 3.68 -5.53
N ALA A 81 -10.14 2.94 -5.56
CA ALA A 81 -9.41 2.64 -4.35
C ALA A 81 -8.72 3.91 -3.81
N GLU A 82 -9.08 4.27 -2.59
CA GLU A 82 -8.53 5.39 -1.84
C GLU A 82 -7.84 4.90 -0.56
N SER A 83 -7.02 5.76 0.03
CA SER A 83 -6.38 5.43 1.30
C SER A 83 -7.34 5.64 2.47
N VAL A 84 -7.10 4.93 3.57
CA VAL A 84 -7.87 5.11 4.82
C VAL A 84 -7.85 6.58 5.23
N ILE A 85 -6.67 7.21 5.18
CA ILE A 85 -6.50 8.61 5.54
C ILE A 85 -7.23 9.56 4.58
N ALA A 86 -7.23 9.29 3.27
CA ALA A 86 -7.93 10.13 2.30
C ALA A 86 -9.45 10.14 2.56
N LEU A 87 -10.03 8.98 2.85
CA LEU A 87 -11.45 8.85 3.17
C LEU A 87 -11.78 9.51 4.52
N CYS A 88 -10.96 9.26 5.54
CA CYS A 88 -11.09 9.90 6.85
C CYS A 88 -11.04 11.44 6.78
N ARG A 89 -10.20 12.01 5.91
CA ARG A 89 -10.15 13.47 5.66
C ARG A 89 -11.43 14.02 5.02
N LYS A 90 -12.16 13.21 4.25
CA LYS A 90 -13.46 13.59 3.67
C LYS A 90 -14.63 13.41 4.66
N GLY A 91 -14.36 12.93 5.87
CA GLY A 91 -15.39 12.61 6.86
C GLY A 91 -16.00 11.22 6.71
N GLU A 92 -15.48 10.39 5.80
CA GLU A 92 -15.91 9.00 5.69
C GLU A 92 -15.17 8.12 6.71
N ALA A 93 -15.89 7.66 7.74
CA ALA A 93 -15.34 6.78 8.76
C ALA A 93 -14.83 5.47 8.16
N GLN A 94 -13.64 5.06 8.58
CA GLN A 94 -12.99 3.82 8.13
C GLN A 94 -12.50 3.01 9.32
N GLY A 95 -12.85 1.73 9.35
CA GLY A 95 -12.38 0.76 10.34
C GLY A 95 -11.06 0.11 9.93
N VAL A 96 -10.18 -0.12 10.89
CA VAL A 96 -8.94 -0.90 10.71
C VAL A 96 -8.88 -1.94 11.82
N LEU A 97 -9.09 -3.20 11.47
CA LEU A 97 -9.04 -4.32 12.40
C LEU A 97 -7.71 -5.06 12.24
N ILE A 98 -6.93 -5.13 13.31
CA ILE A 98 -5.60 -5.72 13.32
C ILE A 98 -5.68 -7.09 13.99
N VAL A 99 -5.34 -8.14 13.25
CA VAL A 99 -5.42 -9.53 13.70
C VAL A 99 -4.02 -10.14 13.75
N PRO A 100 -3.52 -10.58 14.92
CA PRO A 100 -2.26 -11.31 15.00
C PRO A 100 -2.40 -12.67 14.32
N GLN A 101 -1.68 -12.89 13.22
CA GLN A 101 -1.79 -14.08 12.38
C GLN A 101 -0.41 -14.65 12.05
N ALA A 102 0.23 -15.29 13.04
CA ALA A 102 1.62 -15.72 12.91
C ALA A 102 1.87 -16.73 11.77
N SER A 103 0.84 -17.46 11.33
CA SER A 103 0.91 -18.47 10.26
C SER A 103 1.33 -17.92 8.88
N LEU A 104 1.28 -16.60 8.65
CA LEU A 104 1.64 -15.99 7.35
C LEU A 104 3.12 -16.15 6.98
N VAL A 105 4.00 -16.43 7.94
CA VAL A 105 5.42 -16.72 7.69
C VAL A 105 5.69 -18.19 7.35
N SER A 106 4.66 -19.01 7.29
CA SER A 106 4.79 -20.42 6.96
C SER A 106 5.24 -20.64 5.51
N LYS A 107 5.88 -21.79 5.28
CA LYS A 107 6.28 -22.27 3.96
C LYS A 107 5.71 -23.66 3.74
N LEU A 108 5.15 -23.89 2.56
CA LEU A 108 4.73 -25.20 2.09
C LEU A 108 5.30 -25.40 0.68
N GLU A 109 6.23 -26.33 0.52
CA GLU A 109 6.85 -26.61 -0.77
C GLU A 109 6.04 -27.69 -1.53
N PRO A 110 6.01 -27.67 -2.87
CA PRO A 110 5.30 -28.70 -3.63
C PRO A 110 5.79 -30.11 -3.25
N GLY A 111 4.87 -30.95 -2.76
CA GLY A 111 5.17 -32.30 -2.28
C GLY A 111 5.34 -32.43 -0.76
N ASP A 112 5.42 -31.31 -0.03
CA ASP A 112 5.37 -31.33 1.44
C ASP A 112 3.98 -31.75 1.92
N LYS A 113 3.95 -32.60 2.95
CA LYS A 113 2.72 -32.95 3.69
C LYS A 113 2.51 -32.11 4.94
N ILE A 114 3.52 -31.32 5.33
CA ILE A 114 3.58 -30.58 6.59
C ILE A 114 4.00 -29.14 6.30
N VAL A 115 3.26 -28.19 6.87
CA VAL A 115 3.57 -26.75 6.81
C VAL A 115 4.74 -26.44 7.74
N LYS A 116 5.76 -25.75 7.22
CA LYS A 116 6.99 -25.38 7.95
C LYS A 116 6.88 -23.96 8.52
N TYR A 117 7.37 -23.74 9.75
CA TYR A 117 7.30 -22.45 10.48
C TYR A 117 8.68 -21.90 10.89
N HIS A 118 9.76 -22.29 10.20
CA HIS A 118 11.13 -22.01 10.63
C HIS A 118 11.50 -20.54 10.77
N ARG A 119 10.71 -19.62 10.21
CA ARG A 119 10.98 -18.17 10.24
C ARG A 119 10.11 -17.41 11.23
N GLN A 120 9.31 -18.10 12.03
CA GLN A 120 8.39 -17.46 12.96
C GLN A 120 9.16 -16.78 14.10
N CYS A 121 8.89 -15.50 14.32
CA CYS A 121 9.46 -14.76 15.43
C CYS A 121 9.08 -15.40 16.78
N ALA A 122 9.98 -15.34 17.76
CA ALA A 122 9.73 -15.82 19.11
C ALA A 122 8.50 -15.13 19.73
N LYS A 123 7.67 -15.88 20.47
CA LYS A 123 6.37 -15.40 20.98
C LYS A 123 6.46 -14.06 21.71
N ALA A 124 7.42 -13.91 22.63
CA ALA A 124 7.57 -12.69 23.42
C ALA A 124 7.93 -11.46 22.57
N LEU A 125 8.86 -11.63 21.62
CA LEU A 125 9.24 -10.55 20.71
C LEU A 125 8.10 -10.21 19.74
N ALA A 126 7.38 -11.22 19.23
CA ALA A 126 6.22 -11.01 18.37
C ALA A 126 5.09 -10.27 19.10
N GLU A 127 4.89 -10.52 20.39
CA GLU A 127 3.92 -9.81 21.24
C GLU A 127 4.33 -8.33 21.41
N GLU A 128 5.60 -8.06 21.74
CA GLU A 128 6.13 -6.70 21.84
C GLU A 128 6.00 -5.94 20.51
N LEU A 129 6.36 -6.57 19.39
CA LEU A 129 6.25 -5.97 18.07
C LEU A 129 4.80 -5.71 17.67
N PHE A 130 3.87 -6.59 18.04
CA PHE A 130 2.44 -6.41 17.80
C PHE A 130 1.88 -5.20 18.56
N GLN A 131 2.17 -5.11 19.86
CA GLN A 131 1.78 -3.95 20.68
C GLN A 131 2.43 -2.67 20.17
N GLY A 132 3.70 -2.72 19.79
CA GLY A 132 4.41 -1.60 19.16
C GLY A 132 3.79 -1.18 17.84
N PHE A 133 3.28 -2.12 17.04
CA PHE A 133 2.60 -1.82 15.79
C PHE A 133 1.23 -1.17 16.03
N ASP A 134 0.42 -1.67 16.98
CA ASP A 134 -0.86 -1.06 17.35
C ASP A 134 -0.69 0.39 17.80
N GLN A 135 0.32 0.67 18.63
CA GLN A 135 0.63 2.03 19.03
C GLN A 135 1.10 2.88 17.83
N ALA A 136 2.01 2.34 17.02
CA ALA A 136 2.55 3.07 15.87
C ALA A 136 1.48 3.44 14.83
N ILE A 137 0.53 2.56 14.53
CA ILE A 137 -0.52 2.85 13.56
C ILE A 137 -1.53 3.87 14.08
N ARG A 138 -1.83 3.88 15.39
CA ARG A 138 -2.66 4.92 16.02
C ARG A 138 -1.97 6.28 15.96
N ASP A 139 -0.69 6.34 16.31
CA ASP A 139 0.07 7.59 16.31
C ASP A 139 0.26 8.14 14.90
N VAL A 140 0.56 7.27 13.92
CA VAL A 140 0.66 7.67 12.51
C VAL A 140 -0.68 8.12 11.95
N ALA A 141 -1.80 7.47 12.32
CA ALA A 141 -3.12 7.92 11.90
C ALA A 141 -3.42 9.34 12.39
N ARG A 142 -3.11 9.63 13.66
CA ARG A 142 -3.27 10.97 14.24
C ARG A 142 -2.34 11.99 13.60
N GLU A 143 -1.07 11.66 13.40
CA GLU A 143 -0.08 12.52 12.75
C GLU A 143 -0.52 12.88 11.31
N LEU A 144 -0.94 11.89 10.52
CA LEU A 144 -1.36 12.11 9.14
C LEU A 144 -2.67 12.90 9.01
N LEU A 145 -3.53 12.89 10.03
CA LEU A 145 -4.79 13.63 10.04
C LEU A 145 -4.68 15.00 10.73
N GLY A 146 -3.76 15.15 11.68
CA GLY A 146 -3.47 16.39 12.40
C GLY A 146 -2.47 17.28 11.68
N GLU A 147 -1.55 16.72 10.89
CA GLU A 147 -0.87 17.49 9.87
C GLU A 147 -1.90 17.86 8.81
N THR A 148 -2.26 19.14 8.73
CA THR A 148 -2.74 19.75 7.48
C THR A 148 -1.59 19.68 6.48
N GLN A 149 -1.24 18.48 6.01
CA GLN A 149 -0.56 18.36 4.75
C GLN A 149 -1.54 18.95 3.76
N LYS A 150 -1.21 20.15 3.28
CA LYS A 150 -1.63 20.63 1.97
C LYS A 150 -1.21 19.54 1.00
N HIS A 151 -2.04 18.51 0.88
CA HIS A 151 -1.91 17.50 -0.13
C HIS A 151 -2.31 18.23 -1.39
N ASP A 152 -1.36 18.99 -1.93
CA ASP A 152 -1.56 19.77 -3.12
C ASP A 152 -1.95 18.74 -4.19
N PRO A 153 -3.19 18.75 -4.69
CA PRO A 153 -3.59 17.80 -5.74
C PRO A 153 -2.67 17.93 -6.96
N ALA A 154 -1.98 19.08 -7.09
CA ALA A 154 -0.87 19.31 -7.99
C ALA A 154 0.31 18.34 -7.78
N ALA A 155 0.77 18.08 -6.55
CA ALA A 155 1.94 17.23 -6.29
C ALA A 155 1.66 15.74 -6.59
N TYR A 156 0.46 15.24 -6.31
CA TYR A 156 0.06 13.88 -6.68
C TYR A 156 -0.14 13.74 -8.19
N LYS A 157 -0.75 14.75 -8.83
CA LYS A 157 -0.90 14.82 -10.29
C LYS A 157 0.45 14.94 -10.97
N GLU A 158 1.41 15.67 -10.39
CA GLU A 158 2.78 15.81 -10.90
C GLU A 158 3.60 14.54 -10.72
N LEU A 159 3.49 13.84 -9.58
CA LEU A 159 4.17 12.55 -9.40
C LEU A 159 3.58 11.47 -10.32
N LYS A 160 2.25 11.45 -10.49
CA LYS A 160 1.56 10.59 -11.45
C LYS A 160 1.91 10.95 -12.89
N ALA A 161 2.00 12.24 -13.21
CA ALA A 161 2.41 12.74 -14.52
C ALA A 161 3.90 12.48 -14.80
N LYS A 162 4.79 12.55 -13.81
CA LYS A 162 6.21 12.16 -13.95
C LYS A 162 6.34 10.68 -14.21
N ARG A 163 5.55 9.84 -13.54
CA ARG A 163 5.50 8.39 -13.78
C ARG A 163 4.87 8.04 -15.13
N ALA A 164 3.85 8.78 -15.56
CA ALA A 164 3.21 8.62 -16.86
C ALA A 164 4.09 9.15 -18.00
N ALA A 165 4.77 10.28 -17.81
CA ALA A 165 5.77 10.82 -18.73
C ALA A 165 6.93 9.83 -18.86
N ALA A 166 7.46 9.31 -17.77
CA ALA A 166 8.48 8.25 -17.80
C ALA A 166 8.00 6.96 -18.49
N ALA A 167 6.70 6.66 -18.47
CA ALA A 167 6.09 5.55 -19.21
C ALA A 167 5.76 5.90 -20.67
N SER A 168 5.73 7.18 -21.03
CA SER A 168 5.43 7.71 -22.37
C SER A 168 6.68 8.11 -23.15
N ILE A 169 7.88 8.05 -22.56
CA ILE A 169 9.15 8.22 -23.29
C ILE A 169 9.30 7.00 -24.20
N SER A 170 9.42 7.27 -25.51
CA SER A 170 9.58 6.23 -26.53
C SER A 170 10.81 5.36 -26.22
N PRO A 171 10.77 4.03 -26.47
CA PRO A 171 11.90 3.15 -26.18
C PRO A 171 13.22 3.62 -26.83
N SER A 172 13.12 4.26 -28.00
CA SER A 172 14.24 4.86 -28.74
C SER A 172 14.85 6.13 -28.10
N GLU A 173 14.10 6.83 -27.25
CA GLU A 173 14.54 8.06 -26.56
C GLU A 173 14.89 7.80 -25.08
N PHE A 174 14.55 6.63 -24.55
CA PHE A 174 14.81 6.27 -23.16
C PHE A 174 16.29 6.33 -22.75
N PHE A 175 17.20 6.05 -23.70
CA PHE A 175 18.65 6.19 -23.48
C PHE A 175 19.22 7.53 -23.94
N ARG A 176 18.39 8.42 -24.50
CA ARG A 176 18.76 9.75 -24.98
C ARG A 176 18.32 10.88 -24.02
N VAL A 177 17.52 10.57 -23.00
CA VAL A 177 16.94 11.53 -22.04
C VAL A 177 17.28 11.13 -20.60
N GLY A 178 17.53 12.10 -19.71
CA GLY A 178 17.63 11.87 -18.27
C GLY A 178 19.01 11.39 -17.80
N GLU A 179 19.08 10.38 -16.93
CA GLU A 179 20.33 9.92 -16.30
C GLU A 179 21.36 9.29 -17.25
N TYR A 180 20.96 9.01 -18.50
CA TYR A 180 21.82 8.47 -19.56
C TYR A 180 22.28 9.54 -20.55
N GLU A 181 21.76 10.76 -20.44
CA GLU A 181 22.21 11.93 -21.17
C GLU A 181 23.68 12.16 -20.80
N SER A 182 24.56 12.23 -21.80
CA SER A 182 26.03 12.33 -21.67
C SER A 182 26.81 11.06 -21.32
N LYS A 183 26.18 9.88 -21.20
CA LYS A 183 26.90 8.62 -20.90
C LYS A 183 27.27 7.77 -22.11
N TYR A 184 26.67 8.03 -23.27
CA TYR A 184 26.80 7.18 -24.45
C TYR A 184 26.88 8.03 -25.71
N SER A 185 27.83 7.69 -26.58
CA SER A 185 28.14 8.44 -27.80
C SER A 185 27.44 7.89 -29.04
N LEU A 186 27.31 6.56 -29.14
CA LEU A 186 26.72 5.87 -30.29
C LEU A 186 25.61 4.91 -29.86
N PHE A 187 24.57 4.83 -30.69
CA PHE A 187 23.36 4.05 -30.47
C PHE A 187 23.07 3.18 -31.70
N ASP A 188 22.45 2.02 -31.52
CA ASP A 188 21.98 1.18 -32.63
C ASP A 188 20.65 1.69 -33.22
N ASP A 189 20.18 1.06 -34.30
CA ASP A 189 18.91 1.38 -34.98
C ASP A 189 17.67 1.25 -34.07
N ARG A 190 17.81 0.66 -32.89
CA ARG A 190 16.76 0.47 -31.88
C ARG A 190 16.88 1.47 -30.71
N GLY A 191 17.91 2.32 -30.71
CA GLY A 191 18.17 3.32 -29.68
C GLY A 191 18.90 2.78 -28.45
N VAL A 192 19.48 1.58 -28.50
CA VAL A 192 20.28 1.01 -27.41
C VAL A 192 21.74 1.50 -27.53
N PRO A 193 22.37 1.99 -26.44
CA PRO A 193 23.77 2.41 -26.46
C PRO A 193 24.71 1.29 -26.87
N THR A 194 25.59 1.57 -27.84
CA THR A 194 26.62 0.64 -28.32
C THR A 194 28.01 1.00 -27.81
N HIS A 195 28.27 2.29 -27.60
CA HIS A 195 29.54 2.83 -27.12
C HIS A 195 29.33 3.74 -25.91
N ASP A 196 30.31 3.80 -25.03
CA ASP A 196 30.30 4.68 -23.86
C ASP A 196 30.61 6.15 -24.22
N ALA A 197 30.76 7.00 -23.20
CA ALA A 197 31.03 8.44 -23.35
C ALA A 197 32.39 8.74 -24.00
N GLU A 198 33.33 7.79 -23.98
CA GLU A 198 34.68 7.94 -24.52
C GLU A 198 34.80 7.37 -25.95
N GLY A 199 33.74 6.71 -26.44
CA GLY A 199 33.69 6.10 -27.76
C GLY A 199 34.17 4.66 -27.80
N GLU A 200 34.30 4.00 -26.64
CA GLU A 200 34.71 2.60 -26.53
C GLU A 200 33.50 1.67 -26.57
N GLU A 201 33.67 0.49 -27.20
CA GLU A 201 32.58 -0.48 -27.32
C GLU A 201 32.17 -1.05 -25.95
N LEU A 202 30.88 -0.94 -25.63
CA LEU A 202 30.37 -1.46 -24.36
C LEU A 202 30.58 -2.98 -24.25
N PRO A 203 31.04 -3.49 -23.09
CA PRO A 203 31.26 -4.92 -22.89
C PRO A 203 29.94 -5.70 -22.98
N LYS A 204 30.01 -6.98 -23.40
CA LYS A 204 28.83 -7.86 -23.61
C LYS A 204 27.87 -7.92 -22.40
N SER A 205 28.39 -7.76 -21.18
CA SER A 205 27.62 -7.71 -19.93
C SER A 205 26.82 -6.41 -19.77
N ALA A 206 27.36 -5.27 -20.20
CA ALA A 206 26.68 -3.97 -20.19
C ALA A 206 25.60 -3.91 -21.28
N LYS A 207 25.91 -4.39 -22.50
CA LYS A 207 24.95 -4.51 -23.62
C LYS A 207 23.71 -5.33 -23.21
N LYS A 208 23.88 -6.44 -22.49
CA LYS A 208 22.76 -7.27 -21.98
C LYS A 208 21.91 -6.58 -20.89
N LYS A 209 22.51 -5.75 -20.04
CA LYS A 209 21.76 -4.96 -19.03
C LYS A 209 20.94 -3.85 -19.68
N LEU A 210 21.51 -3.17 -20.67
CA LEU A 210 20.84 -2.12 -21.44
C LEU A 210 19.69 -2.69 -22.28
N GLU A 211 19.90 -3.84 -22.93
CA GLU A 211 18.83 -4.55 -23.65
C GLU A 211 17.66 -4.94 -22.72
N LYS A 212 17.95 -5.40 -21.50
CA LYS A 212 16.89 -5.72 -20.52
C LYS A 212 16.14 -4.47 -20.05
N ALA A 213 16.84 -3.34 -19.91
CA ALA A 213 16.22 -2.05 -19.59
C ALA A 213 15.34 -1.54 -20.75
N TYR A 214 15.81 -1.69 -22.00
CA TYR A 214 15.07 -1.39 -23.22
C TYR A 214 13.77 -2.21 -23.31
N GLN A 215 13.85 -3.53 -23.18
CA GLN A 215 12.68 -4.42 -23.21
C GLN A 215 11.68 -4.13 -22.08
N GLY A 216 12.18 -3.70 -20.92
CA GLY A 216 11.36 -3.23 -19.81
C GLY A 216 10.58 -1.95 -20.15
N GLN A 217 11.22 -1.03 -20.87
CA GLN A 217 10.59 0.22 -21.33
C GLN A 217 9.59 -0.02 -22.47
N VAL A 218 9.91 -0.87 -23.45
CA VAL A 218 8.98 -1.27 -24.53
C VAL A 218 7.67 -1.78 -23.94
N LYS A 219 7.72 -2.69 -22.96
CA LYS A 219 6.53 -3.23 -22.29
C LYS A 219 5.73 -2.18 -21.52
N LYS A 220 6.38 -1.12 -21.01
CA LYS A 220 5.70 0.00 -20.34
C LYS A 220 5.01 0.91 -21.36
N PHE A 221 5.69 1.17 -22.48
CA PHE A 221 5.23 2.04 -23.55
C PHE A 221 4.09 1.41 -24.38
N GLU A 222 4.17 0.12 -24.71
CA GLU A 222 3.09 -0.64 -25.37
C GLU A 222 1.80 -0.65 -24.54
N LYS A 223 1.93 -0.83 -23.21
CA LYS A 223 0.78 -0.75 -22.29
C LYS A 223 0.20 0.67 -22.20
N ALA A 224 1.02 1.70 -22.36
CA ALA A 224 0.58 3.09 -22.37
C ALA A 224 -0.13 3.47 -23.68
N GLN A 225 0.31 2.93 -24.83
CA GLN A 225 -0.34 3.16 -26.14
C GLN A 225 -1.65 2.38 -26.33
N ALA A 226 -1.83 1.27 -25.63
CA ALA A 226 -3.03 0.44 -25.75
C ALA A 226 -4.30 1.01 -25.08
N VAL A 227 -4.24 2.22 -24.48
CA VAL A 227 -5.40 2.89 -23.87
C VAL A 227 -5.87 4.04 -24.79
N PRO A 228 -6.98 3.90 -25.53
CA PRO A 228 -7.52 4.98 -26.33
C PRO A 228 -8.11 6.07 -25.44
N SER A 229 -7.69 7.31 -25.67
CA SER A 229 -8.30 8.51 -25.09
C SER A 229 -9.63 8.81 -25.78
N ALA A 230 -10.72 8.97 -25.03
CA ALA A 230 -11.96 9.55 -25.53
C ALA A 230 -12.61 10.47 -24.48
N ASN A 231 -12.52 11.75 -24.80
CA ASN A 231 -13.42 12.88 -24.55
C ASN A 231 -13.68 13.41 -23.12
N VAL A 232 -13.09 14.60 -22.93
CA VAL A 232 -13.55 15.71 -22.09
C VAL A 232 -14.77 16.34 -22.76
N GLU A 233 -15.90 16.42 -22.06
CA GLU A 233 -16.88 17.50 -22.29
C GLU A 233 -17.40 18.04 -20.94
N GLU A 234 -17.39 19.37 -20.92
CA GLU A 234 -17.75 20.31 -19.87
C GLU A 234 -19.27 20.55 -19.91
N SER A 235 -19.95 20.55 -18.76
CA SER A 235 -21.17 21.37 -18.61
C SER A 235 -21.49 21.71 -17.16
N ALA A 236 -21.80 22.99 -16.96
CA ALA A 236 -22.17 23.64 -15.73
C ALA A 236 -23.64 23.40 -15.35
N GLY A 237 -23.99 23.48 -14.06
CA GLY A 237 -25.39 23.56 -13.62
C GLY A 237 -25.66 23.41 -12.11
N THR A 238 -25.59 24.53 -11.39
CA THR A 238 -26.52 25.03 -10.34
C THR A 238 -26.95 24.18 -9.12
N LEU A 239 -26.46 24.64 -7.96
CA LEU A 239 -27.06 24.83 -6.61
C LEU A 239 -28.46 24.24 -6.29
N VAL A 240 -28.59 23.54 -5.14
CA VAL A 240 -29.53 23.89 -4.04
C VAL A 240 -28.95 23.44 -2.69
N ALA A 241 -29.06 24.32 -1.69
CA ALA A 241 -28.68 24.15 -0.29
C ALA A 241 -29.71 23.31 0.52
N ALA A 242 -29.23 22.61 1.55
CA ALA A 242 -29.99 22.41 2.79
C ALA A 242 -29.03 22.07 3.93
N ALA A 243 -28.91 23.02 4.86
CA ALA A 243 -28.24 22.89 6.13
C ALA A 243 -29.04 21.97 7.07
N VAL A 244 -28.34 21.18 7.89
CA VAL A 244 -28.84 20.75 9.20
C VAL A 244 -27.67 20.83 10.18
N GLU A 245 -27.75 21.82 11.06
CA GLU A 245 -27.00 21.88 12.31
C GLU A 245 -27.57 20.83 13.28
N VAL A 246 -26.70 20.03 13.90
CA VAL A 246 -26.93 19.59 15.28
C VAL A 246 -25.57 19.54 15.98
N ALA A 247 -25.42 20.44 16.96
CA ALA A 247 -24.39 20.39 17.97
C ALA A 247 -24.64 19.21 18.91
N ASP A 248 -23.59 18.45 19.23
CA ASP A 248 -23.52 17.77 20.52
C ASP A 248 -22.07 17.84 21.02
N GLU A 249 -21.93 18.46 22.19
CA GLU A 249 -20.68 18.82 22.83
C GLU A 249 -20.05 17.57 23.46
N CYS A 250 -18.80 17.27 23.14
CA CYS A 250 -18.00 16.29 23.88
C CYS A 250 -16.88 17.01 24.66
N PRO A 251 -16.62 16.58 25.92
CA PRO A 251 -15.96 17.37 26.96
C PRO A 251 -14.44 17.52 26.78
N GLU A 252 -13.91 18.57 27.41
CA GLU A 252 -12.51 18.98 27.43
C GLU A 252 -11.57 17.85 27.91
N GLY A 253 -10.51 17.58 27.12
CA GLY A 253 -9.42 16.73 27.61
C GLY A 253 -8.51 16.02 26.61
N ASP A 254 -8.45 16.40 25.32
CA ASP A 254 -7.28 16.17 24.43
C ASP A 254 -7.58 16.76 23.05
N ARG A 255 -7.48 18.09 22.91
CA ARG A 255 -7.81 18.76 21.63
C ARG A 255 -6.65 18.65 20.65
N TRP A 256 -6.58 17.54 19.94
CA TRP A 256 -5.98 17.51 18.60
C TRP A 256 -7.02 18.09 17.62
N CYS A 257 -6.71 19.23 17.00
CA CYS A 257 -7.62 19.84 16.03
C CYS A 257 -7.57 19.05 14.71
N LEU A 258 -8.56 18.18 14.49
CA LEU A 258 -8.81 17.61 13.16
C LEU A 258 -9.32 18.73 12.23
N ALA A 259 -9.02 18.63 10.93
CA ALA A 259 -9.62 19.52 9.95
C ALA A 259 -11.15 19.44 9.99
N GLU A 260 -11.84 20.53 9.70
CA GLU A 260 -13.30 20.63 9.78
C GLU A 260 -13.96 19.56 8.89
N GLY A 261 -14.69 18.62 9.51
CA GLY A 261 -15.32 17.47 8.83
C GLY A 261 -14.47 16.20 8.70
N ALA A 262 -13.21 16.18 9.14
CA ALA A 262 -12.39 14.97 9.15
C ALA A 262 -12.70 14.07 10.36
N CYS A 263 -12.61 12.75 10.18
CA CYS A 263 -12.73 11.76 11.26
C CYS A 263 -11.45 10.95 11.44
N LEU A 264 -11.25 10.38 12.63
CA LEU A 264 -10.18 9.41 12.86
C LEU A 264 -10.66 8.00 12.45
N PRO A 265 -9.76 7.14 11.93
CA PRO A 265 -10.11 5.75 11.68
C PRO A 265 -10.34 5.01 13.00
N GLU A 266 -11.32 4.12 13.00
CA GLU A 266 -11.60 3.21 14.11
C GLU A 266 -10.59 2.05 14.09
N ILE A 267 -9.54 2.16 14.90
CA ILE A 267 -8.49 1.13 14.96
C ILE A 267 -8.77 0.19 16.13
N ILE A 268 -9.01 -1.08 15.82
CA ILE A 268 -9.25 -2.15 16.80
C ILE A 268 -8.20 -3.25 16.61
N SER A 269 -7.65 -3.75 17.73
CA SER A 269 -6.65 -4.81 17.71
C SER A 269 -7.13 -6.05 18.44
N GLY A 270 -6.82 -7.21 17.87
CA GLY A 270 -7.06 -8.51 18.48
C GLY A 270 -6.13 -8.81 19.65
N THR A 271 -6.50 -9.80 20.44
CA THR A 271 -5.71 -10.27 21.58
C THR A 271 -4.53 -11.14 21.15
N PHE A 272 -3.35 -10.93 21.74
CA PHE A 272 -2.19 -11.76 21.40
C PHE A 272 -2.26 -13.10 22.12
N GLY A 273 -2.39 -14.20 21.37
CA GLY A 273 -2.46 -15.55 21.93
C GLY A 273 -3.83 -15.89 22.53
N GLY A 274 -4.62 -16.67 21.79
CA GLY A 274 -5.95 -17.12 22.21
C GLY A 274 -6.71 -17.70 21.02
N ARG A 275 -7.85 -18.36 21.26
CA ARG A 275 -8.78 -18.69 20.18
C ARG A 275 -9.54 -17.43 19.82
N GLN A 276 -9.36 -16.97 18.59
CA GLN A 276 -10.13 -15.85 18.04
C GLN A 276 -11.14 -16.40 17.03
N GLY A 277 -12.43 -16.22 17.32
CA GLY A 277 -13.47 -16.28 16.31
C GLY A 277 -13.39 -15.03 15.43
N PHE A 278 -13.63 -15.19 14.13
CA PHE A 278 -13.56 -14.11 13.17
C PHE A 278 -14.71 -14.21 12.16
N GLU A 279 -15.47 -13.13 12.00
CA GLU A 279 -16.53 -12.99 11.01
C GLU A 279 -16.21 -11.81 10.09
N LEU A 280 -16.41 -11.99 8.78
CA LEU A 280 -16.12 -10.95 7.80
C LEU A 280 -17.17 -10.92 6.70
N THR A 281 -17.74 -9.74 6.51
CA THR A 281 -18.48 -9.40 5.30
C THR A 281 -17.52 -8.69 4.34
N SER A 282 -17.01 -9.42 3.36
CA SER A 282 -16.02 -8.89 2.41
C SER A 282 -16.67 -7.95 1.40
N ALA A 283 -15.98 -6.87 1.06
CA ALA A 283 -16.42 -5.94 0.00
C ALA A 283 -15.99 -6.42 -1.40
N GLY A 284 -15.79 -7.72 -1.63
CA GLY A 284 -15.27 -8.31 -2.87
C GLY A 284 -14.01 -9.16 -2.65
N PRO A 285 -13.37 -9.68 -3.73
CA PRO A 285 -12.20 -10.55 -3.65
C PRO A 285 -10.86 -9.81 -3.43
N LEU A 286 -10.90 -8.55 -2.95
CA LEU A 286 -9.71 -7.71 -2.81
C LEU A 286 -8.93 -8.07 -1.54
N THR A 287 -7.95 -8.95 -1.72
CA THR A 287 -6.97 -9.34 -0.71
C THR A 287 -5.56 -9.09 -1.26
N HIS A 288 -4.76 -8.35 -0.51
CA HIS A 288 -3.36 -8.06 -0.85
C HIS A 288 -2.43 -8.69 0.17
N CYS A 289 -1.24 -9.11 -0.27
CA CYS A 289 -0.18 -9.59 0.62
C CYS A 289 1.05 -8.68 0.42
N PHE A 290 1.53 -8.10 1.51
CA PHE A 290 2.70 -7.24 1.55
C PHE A 290 3.76 -7.86 2.45
N ALA A 291 5.02 -7.65 2.06
CA ALA A 291 6.19 -7.98 2.85
C ALA A 291 7.05 -6.71 2.97
N PHE A 292 7.24 -6.24 4.20
CA PHE A 292 8.06 -5.08 4.54
C PHE A 292 9.37 -5.53 5.18
#